data_AF-A0A8T3MS87-F1
#
_entry.id   AF-A0A8T3MS87-F1
#
_cell.length_a   1.000
_cell.length_b   1.000
_cell.length_c   1.000
_cell.angle_alpha   90.00
_cell.angle_beta   90.00
_cell.angle_gamma   90.00
#
_symmetry.space_group_name_H-M   'P 1'
#
loop_
_entity.id
_entity.type
_entity.pdbx_description
1 polymer ?
#
loop_
_entity_poly.entity_id
_entity_poly.type
_entity_poly.pdbx_seq_one_letter_code
_entity_poly.pdbx_strand_id
1 'polypeptide(L)'
;MGRRVGHDQRVRRSPDACKDATELRVEAPTEAYYPRVTHLAFVFPGQGSQSVGMGHELALTSPAAASVFEAADAALGEPLSRLTWDGPADRLDLTEHAQPALLATSIAILEALRERWRAAGLSAPRPIFAAG
;
A
#
# COMPACT_ATOMS: atom_id res chain seq x y z
N MET A 1 -9.21 10.02 57.57
CA MET A 1 -9.18 10.77 56.29
C MET A 1 -9.08 9.75 55.16
N GLY A 2 -10.20 9.28 54.62
CA GLY A 2 -10.22 8.22 53.60
C GLY A 2 -11.33 8.48 52.59
N ARG A 3 -10.97 8.73 51.32
CA ARG A 3 -11.94 8.96 50.23
C ARG A 3 -12.25 7.62 49.56
N ARG A 4 -13.54 7.29 49.47
CA ARG A 4 -14.07 6.19 48.67
C ARG A 4 -14.33 6.63 47.23
N VAL A 5 -14.07 5.71 46.32
CA VAL A 5 -14.43 5.71 44.90
C VAL A 5 -15.92 5.36 44.75
N GLY A 6 -16.60 5.93 43.74
CA GLY A 6 -17.95 5.55 43.34
C GLY A 6 -18.27 6.00 41.92
N HIS A 7 -18.11 5.08 40.96
CA HIS A 7 -18.68 5.12 39.61
C HIS A 7 -20.21 5.17 39.65
N ASP A 8 -20.84 5.85 38.69
CA ASP A 8 -22.04 5.40 37.93
C ASP A 8 -22.75 6.60 37.27
N GLN A 9 -22.48 6.86 35.98
CA GLN A 9 -23.42 7.61 35.13
C GLN A 9 -23.89 6.70 34.00
N ARG A 10 -25.10 6.18 34.20
CA ARG A 10 -25.86 5.37 33.25
C ARG A 10 -26.12 6.12 31.95
N VAL A 11 -25.60 5.58 30.85
CA VAL A 11 -26.04 5.87 29.49
C VAL A 11 -27.45 5.27 29.32
N ARG A 12 -28.49 6.12 29.27
CA ARG A 12 -29.82 5.70 28.81
C ARG A 12 -29.82 5.74 27.28
N ARG A 13 -29.84 4.57 26.62
CA ARG A 13 -30.14 4.47 25.18
C ARG A 13 -31.66 4.58 25.00
N SER A 14 -32.11 5.58 24.24
CA SER A 14 -33.48 5.61 23.69
C SER A 14 -33.48 4.92 22.32
N PRO A 15 -34.49 4.12 21.93
CA PRO A 15 -34.44 3.26 20.74
C PRO A 15 -34.77 3.95 19.40
N ASP A 16 -35.08 5.25 19.37
CA ASP A 16 -35.70 5.88 18.20
C ASP A 16 -34.82 6.84 17.39
N ALA A 17 -33.48 6.74 17.49
CA ALA A 17 -32.54 7.63 16.78
C ALA A 17 -32.35 7.32 15.27
N CYS A 18 -33.38 6.79 14.60
CA CYS A 18 -33.28 6.28 13.21
C CYS A 18 -34.07 7.12 12.18
N LYS A 19 -34.31 8.42 12.41
CA LYS A 19 -35.12 9.23 11.46
C LYS A 19 -34.53 10.52 10.89
N ASP A 20 -33.37 10.99 11.34
CA ASP A 20 -32.75 12.20 10.77
C ASP A 20 -31.33 11.92 10.27
N ALA A 21 -31.23 11.32 9.07
CA ALA A 21 -29.97 11.17 8.34
C ALA A 21 -29.81 12.28 7.27
N THR A 22 -30.20 13.51 7.62
CA THR A 22 -30.06 14.67 6.73
C THR A 22 -28.77 15.41 7.07
N GLU A 23 -27.83 15.37 6.12
CA GLU A 23 -26.59 16.16 6.07
C GLU A 23 -25.55 15.93 7.19
N LEU A 24 -24.82 14.81 7.12
CA LEU A 24 -23.45 14.81 7.65
C LEU A 24 -22.56 15.60 6.67
N ARG A 25 -22.61 16.92 6.74
CA ARG A 25 -21.55 17.77 6.19
C ARG A 25 -20.29 17.45 6.97
N VAL A 26 -19.36 16.74 6.34
CA VAL A 26 -17.98 16.69 6.81
C VAL A 26 -17.41 18.07 6.53
N GLU A 27 -17.50 18.96 7.51
CA GLU A 27 -16.77 20.23 7.47
C GLU A 27 -15.28 19.90 7.49
N ALA A 28 -14.61 20.15 6.36
CA ALA A 28 -13.17 20.02 6.29
C ALA A 28 -12.54 20.93 7.35
N PRO A 29 -11.61 20.43 8.19
CA PRO A 29 -10.97 21.25 9.21
C PRO A 29 -10.30 22.46 8.54
N THR A 30 -10.68 23.67 8.97
CA THR A 30 -10.30 24.94 8.34
C THR A 30 -8.82 25.31 8.41
N GLU A 31 -7.98 24.51 9.06
CA GLU A 31 -6.52 24.63 9.08
C GLU A 31 -5.95 23.25 9.47
N ALA A 32 -6.10 22.26 8.59
CA ALA A 32 -5.38 21.01 8.77
C ALA A 32 -3.89 21.27 8.50
N TYR A 33 -3.10 21.32 9.56
CA TYR A 33 -1.63 21.25 9.50
C TYR A 33 -1.23 19.90 8.90
N TYR A 34 -1.31 19.79 7.57
CA TYR A 34 -0.58 18.80 6.82
C TYR A 34 0.82 19.39 6.68
N PRO A 35 1.82 18.95 7.47
CA PRO A 35 3.19 19.32 7.16
C PRO A 35 3.38 18.95 5.70
N ARG A 36 3.77 19.93 4.87
CA ARG A 36 4.23 19.61 3.51
C ARG A 36 5.25 18.50 3.70
N VAL A 37 5.00 17.34 3.09
CA VAL A 37 5.97 16.25 3.13
C VAL A 37 7.19 16.77 2.38
N THR A 38 8.13 17.34 3.12
CA THR A 38 9.35 17.96 2.59
C THR A 38 10.44 16.91 2.39
N HIS A 39 10.32 15.77 3.05
CA HIS A 39 11.29 14.69 3.01
C HIS A 39 10.56 13.37 2.80
N LEU A 40 10.89 12.69 1.71
CA LEU A 40 10.38 11.38 1.34
C LEU A 40 11.56 10.41 1.24
N ALA A 41 11.42 9.21 1.77
CA ALA A 41 12.38 8.13 1.57
C ALA A 41 11.65 6.90 1.02
N PHE A 42 12.28 6.18 0.09
CA PHE A 42 11.79 4.88 -0.37
C PHE A 42 12.54 3.76 0.32
N VAL A 43 11.79 2.77 0.79
CA VAL A 43 12.35 1.56 1.40
C VAL A 43 11.76 0.38 0.67
N PHE A 44 12.62 -0.43 0.07
CA PHE A 44 12.24 -1.63 -0.65
C PHE A 44 12.49 -2.86 0.23
N PRO A 45 11.61 -3.86 0.18
CA PRO A 45 11.75 -5.06 1.00
C PRO A 45 12.89 -5.96 0.53
N GLY A 46 13.55 -6.62 1.50
CA GLY A 46 14.54 -7.67 1.25
C GLY A 46 13.96 -9.08 1.26
N GLN A 47 14.83 -10.08 1.06
CA GLN A 47 14.46 -11.49 1.10
C GLN A 47 13.75 -11.88 2.42
N GLY A 48 12.75 -12.76 2.33
CA GLY A 48 11.91 -13.19 3.44
C GLY A 48 10.55 -12.47 3.50
N SER A 49 10.35 -11.43 2.69
CA SER A 49 9.08 -10.71 2.56
C SER A 49 8.25 -11.13 1.35
N GLN A 50 8.74 -12.07 0.53
CA GLN A 50 8.01 -12.57 -0.63
C GLN A 50 6.75 -13.33 -0.22
N SER A 51 5.68 -13.19 -1.01
CA SER A 51 4.44 -13.93 -0.81
C SER A 51 3.75 -14.19 -2.15
N VAL A 52 3.09 -15.34 -2.25
CA VAL A 52 2.30 -15.68 -3.44
C VAL A 52 1.16 -14.68 -3.58
N GLY A 53 0.98 -14.17 -4.79
CA GLY A 53 -0.03 -13.16 -5.13
C GLY A 53 0.47 -11.71 -5.04
N MET A 54 1.71 -11.47 -4.59
CA MET A 54 2.23 -10.11 -4.48
C MET A 54 2.27 -9.41 -5.85
N GLY A 55 1.86 -8.13 -5.88
CA GLY A 55 1.86 -7.32 -7.10
C GLY A 55 0.83 -7.71 -8.17
N HIS A 56 0.07 -8.79 -8.00
CA HIS A 56 -0.88 -9.25 -9.03
C HIS A 56 -2.02 -8.25 -9.29
N GLU A 57 -2.74 -7.83 -8.25
CA GLU A 57 -3.81 -6.84 -8.38
C GLU A 57 -3.30 -5.50 -8.93
N LEU A 58 -2.06 -5.15 -8.59
CA LEU A 58 -1.43 -3.95 -9.10
C LEU A 58 -1.16 -4.07 -10.61
N ALA A 59 -0.64 -5.20 -11.07
CA ALA A 59 -0.43 -5.46 -12.49
C ALA A 59 -1.75 -5.44 -13.28
N LEU A 60 -2.85 -5.90 -12.70
CA LEU A 60 -4.18 -5.84 -13.33
C LEU A 60 -4.73 -4.42 -13.46
N THR A 61 -4.31 -3.50 -12.60
CA THR A 61 -4.89 -2.14 -12.51
C THR A 61 -3.95 -1.03 -13.00
N SER A 62 -2.67 -1.35 -13.25
CA SER A 62 -1.65 -0.41 -13.71
C SER A 62 -0.90 -0.98 -14.91
N PRO A 63 -1.10 -0.41 -16.12
CA PRO A 63 -0.31 -0.77 -17.30
C PRO A 63 1.21 -0.62 -17.08
N ALA A 64 1.62 0.37 -16.29
CA ALA A 64 3.01 0.58 -15.93
C ALA A 64 3.56 -0.56 -15.07
N ALA A 65 2.79 -1.06 -14.09
CA ALA A 65 3.18 -2.23 -13.29
C ALA A 65 3.22 -3.51 -14.14
N ALA A 66 2.23 -3.74 -15.00
CA ALA A 66 2.20 -4.90 -15.89
C ALA A 66 3.46 -4.98 -16.77
N SER A 67 3.86 -3.84 -17.35
CA SER A 67 5.06 -3.74 -18.19
C SER A 67 6.35 -4.14 -17.45
N VAL A 68 6.42 -3.93 -16.13
CA VAL A 68 7.59 -4.34 -15.32
C VAL A 68 7.66 -5.85 -15.19
N PHE A 69 6.53 -6.52 -14.95
CA PHE A 69 6.50 -7.99 -14.89
C PHE A 69 6.80 -8.62 -16.25
N GLU A 70 6.27 -8.06 -17.34
CA GLU A 70 6.60 -8.49 -18.70
C GLU A 70 8.10 -8.34 -18.99
N ALA A 71 8.71 -7.23 -18.59
CA ALA A 71 10.15 -7.01 -18.74
C ALA A 71 10.99 -7.98 -17.90
N ALA A 72 10.54 -8.30 -16.67
CA ALA A 72 11.20 -9.26 -15.81
C ALA A 72 11.15 -10.67 -16.41
N ASP A 73 9.99 -11.10 -16.90
CA ASP A 73 9.81 -12.39 -17.57
C ASP A 73 10.69 -12.50 -18.81
N ALA A 74 10.73 -11.45 -19.64
CA ALA A 74 11.56 -11.40 -20.84
C ALA A 74 13.06 -11.43 -20.51
N ALA A 75 13.50 -10.76 -19.44
CA ALA A 75 14.89 -10.72 -19.02
C ALA A 75 15.38 -12.08 -18.48
N LEU A 76 14.51 -12.82 -17.80
CA LEU A 76 14.83 -14.14 -17.25
C LEU A 76 14.60 -15.28 -18.25
N GLY A 77 13.77 -15.07 -19.26
CA GLY A 77 13.36 -16.12 -20.21
C GLY A 77 12.40 -17.15 -19.59
N GLU A 78 11.80 -16.82 -18.44
CA GLU A 78 10.83 -17.66 -17.72
C GLU A 78 9.69 -16.80 -17.15
N PRO A 79 8.49 -17.37 -16.94
CA PRO A 79 7.34 -16.62 -16.42
C PRO A 79 7.43 -16.43 -14.90
N LEU A 80 8.36 -15.59 -14.45
CA LEU A 80 8.52 -15.19 -13.05
C LEU A 80 7.23 -14.59 -12.48
N SER A 81 6.52 -13.81 -13.27
CA SER A 81 5.22 -13.21 -12.93
C SER A 81 4.22 -14.28 -12.47
N ARG A 82 4.10 -15.37 -13.23
CA ARG A 82 3.22 -16.50 -12.91
C ARG A 82 3.60 -17.19 -11.62
N LEU A 83 4.90 -17.43 -11.40
CA LEU A 83 5.38 -17.99 -10.12
C LEU A 83 5.08 -17.04 -8.95
N THR A 84 5.25 -15.74 -9.16
CA THR A 84 4.99 -14.71 -8.14
C THR A 84 3.51 -14.64 -7.77
N TRP A 85 2.61 -14.76 -8.73
CA TRP A 85 1.17 -14.61 -8.52
C TRP A 85 0.47 -15.89 -8.09
N ASP A 86 0.85 -17.03 -8.68
CA ASP A 86 0.14 -18.31 -8.51
C ASP A 86 0.92 -19.31 -7.63
N GLY A 87 2.22 -19.09 -7.41
CA GLY A 87 3.07 -19.99 -6.63
C GLY A 87 3.53 -21.23 -7.42
N PRO A 88 3.92 -22.32 -6.73
CA PRO A 88 3.76 -22.56 -5.29
C PRO A 88 4.78 -21.80 -4.42
N ALA A 89 4.45 -21.61 -3.14
CA ALA A 89 5.21 -20.77 -2.22
C ALA A 89 6.63 -21.28 -1.94
N ASP A 90 6.80 -22.60 -1.82
CA ASP A 90 8.09 -23.26 -1.62
C ASP A 90 9.07 -22.99 -2.76
N ARG A 91 8.57 -22.93 -4.00
CA ARG A 91 9.38 -22.53 -5.16
C ARG A 91 9.67 -21.04 -5.15
N LEU A 92 8.69 -20.20 -4.81
CA LEU A 92 8.90 -18.75 -4.70
C LEU A 92 9.93 -18.40 -3.61
N ASP A 93 10.03 -19.20 -2.55
CA ASP A 93 10.97 -19.00 -1.44
C ASP A 93 12.44 -19.32 -1.78
N LEU A 94 12.69 -20.00 -2.89
CA LEU A 94 14.05 -20.22 -3.37
C LEU A 94 14.69 -18.87 -3.72
N THR A 95 15.90 -18.61 -3.23
CA THR A 95 16.60 -17.32 -3.41
C THR A 95 16.67 -16.89 -4.88
N GLU A 96 16.81 -17.85 -5.81
CA GLU A 96 16.83 -17.61 -7.26
C GLU A 96 15.53 -17.00 -7.81
N HIS A 97 14.40 -17.23 -7.14
CA HIS A 97 13.08 -16.70 -7.52
C HIS A 97 12.66 -15.55 -6.59
N ALA A 98 12.90 -15.66 -5.28
CA ALA A 98 12.53 -14.66 -4.30
C ALA A 98 13.15 -13.29 -4.60
N GLN A 99 14.45 -13.25 -4.92
CA GLN A 99 15.16 -11.99 -5.20
C GLN A 99 14.60 -11.26 -6.44
N PRO A 100 14.51 -11.89 -7.63
CA PRO A 100 13.95 -11.21 -8.79
C PRO A 100 12.46 -10.91 -8.62
N ALA A 101 11.68 -11.75 -7.93
CA ALA A 101 10.26 -11.49 -7.70
C ALA A 101 10.03 -10.25 -6.81
N LEU A 102 10.82 -10.10 -5.74
CA LEU A 102 10.79 -8.93 -4.86
C LEU A 102 11.23 -7.67 -5.60
N LEU A 103 12.27 -7.76 -6.44
CA LEU A 103 12.73 -6.65 -7.27
C LEU A 103 11.65 -6.22 -8.27
N ALA A 104 11.08 -7.16 -9.03
CA ALA A 104 10.03 -6.88 -10.00
C ALA A 104 8.81 -6.23 -9.34
N THR A 105 8.38 -6.77 -8.19
CA THR A 105 7.25 -6.22 -7.42
C THR A 105 7.55 -4.80 -6.91
N SER A 106 8.75 -4.55 -6.40
CA SER A 106 9.19 -3.24 -5.91
C SER A 106 9.17 -2.18 -7.01
N ILE A 107 9.68 -2.52 -8.19
CA ILE A 107 9.70 -1.63 -9.34
C ILE A 107 8.30 -1.44 -9.92
N ALA A 108 7.47 -2.49 -9.94
CA ALA A 108 6.07 -2.40 -10.37
C ALA A 108 5.26 -1.42 -9.50
N ILE A 109 5.47 -1.45 -8.17
CA ILE A 109 4.88 -0.48 -7.23
C ILE A 109 5.35 0.93 -7.53
N LEU A 110 6.65 1.13 -7.73
CA LEU A 110 7.21 2.45 -8.04
C LEU A 110 6.63 3.01 -9.35
N GLU A 111 6.54 2.20 -10.40
CA GLU A 111 6.01 2.63 -11.70
C GLU A 111 4.51 2.90 -11.67
N ALA A 112 3.73 2.12 -10.92
CA ALA A 112 2.32 2.41 -10.68
C ALA A 112 2.13 3.73 -9.90
N LEU A 113 2.99 4.02 -8.91
CA LEU A 113 2.98 5.31 -8.22
C LEU A 113 3.28 6.46 -9.17
N ARG A 114 4.28 6.31 -10.04
CA ARG A 114 4.64 7.30 -11.07
C ARG A 114 3.51 7.52 -12.06
N GLU A 115 2.81 6.47 -12.46
CA GLU A 115 1.61 6.55 -13.29
C GLU A 115 0.51 7.36 -12.60
N ARG A 116 0.22 7.08 -11.33
CA ARG A 116 -0.81 7.81 -10.55
C ARG A 116 -0.46 9.28 -10.32
N TRP A 117 0.80 9.61 -10.04
CA TRP A 117 1.23 11.01 -9.94
C TRP A 117 1.03 11.75 -11.25
N ARG A 118 1.43 11.15 -12.38
CA ARG A 118 1.21 11.72 -13.71
C ARG A 118 -0.28 11.94 -13.97
N ALA A 119 -1.13 10.95 -13.69
CA ALA A 119 -2.58 11.04 -13.86
C ALA A 119 -3.22 12.14 -12.99
N ALA A 120 -2.68 12.38 -11.80
CA ALA A 120 -3.12 13.44 -10.88
C ALA A 120 -2.55 14.83 -11.20
N GLY A 121 -1.70 14.98 -12.24
CA GLY A 121 -1.01 16.24 -12.54
C GLY A 121 0.05 16.62 -11.49
N LEU A 122 0.50 15.67 -10.69
CA LEU A 122 1.52 15.86 -9.66
C LEU A 122 2.90 15.50 -10.21
N SER A 123 3.89 16.34 -9.93
CA SER A 123 5.29 15.98 -10.14
C SER A 123 5.68 14.86 -9.18
N ALA A 124 6.31 13.81 -9.70
CA ALA A 124 6.83 12.74 -8.86
C ALA A 124 7.82 13.34 -7.83
N PRO A 125 7.64 13.07 -6.52
CA PRO A 125 8.54 13.59 -5.50
C PRO A 125 9.94 13.02 -5.69
N ARG A 126 10.96 13.84 -5.42
CA ARG A 126 12.34 13.35 -5.33
C ARG A 126 12.58 12.81 -3.93
N PRO A 127 12.83 11.50 -3.76
CA PRO A 127 13.20 10.98 -2.46
C PRO A 127 14.56 11.57 -2.07
N ILE A 128 14.71 11.93 -0.79
CA ILE A 128 16.00 12.35 -0.22
C ILE A 128 16.90 11.14 0.10
N PHE A 129 16.32 9.94 0.12
CA PHE A 129 17.00 8.70 0.44
C PHE A 129 16.25 7.50 -0.15
N ALA A 130 16.98 6.45 -0.50
CA ALA A 130 16.42 5.16 -0.86
C ALA A 130 17.25 4.03 -0.24
N ALA A 131 16.59 2.99 0.27
CA ALA A 131 17.22 1.79 0.81
C ALA A 131 16.45 0.53 0.40
N GLY A 132 17.13 -0.62 0.40
CA GLY A 132 16.60 -1.94 0.07
C GLY A 132 17.65 -3.01 0.31
#